data_AF-A0A820EJP6-F1
#
_entry.id   AF-A0A820EJP6-F1
#
_cell.length_a   1.000
_cell.length_b   1.000
_cell.length_c   1.000
_cell.angle_alpha   90.00
_cell.angle_beta   90.00
_cell.angle_gamma   90.00
#
_symmetry.space_group_name_H-M   'P 1'
#
loop_
_entity.id
_entity.type
_entity.pdbx_description
1 polymer ?
#
loop_
_entity_poly.entity_id
_entity_poly.type
_entity_poly.pdbx_seq_one_letter_code
_entity_poly.pdbx_strand_id
1 'polypeptide(L)'
;TLISPSELALNDTVRQATSYTIEIFNIGNETATYNISHSGAALATGLQAGNDVILAQPLYSADYATVNIDPSTIELQPGESGNITLQFEAPSNANPALLPIFSGFICVTNNISEQIARVPYAGVVGDYKNASIIVRRSSTGIVAGIRNSNNTYISNTEQENLTLSSVMRINLVTTWSSRIVFVEVVSGDSENSSRLAENYGYVYGENLFTRAFYVNLIRNAAAAAQGYRQSYDINWLGRVSVVFTNETSSWLVTTRLPPGQYRIRFSALKHFGDIDNADDFDIYDTPIFNLIEPLTTTSTVVT
;
A
#
# COMPACT_ATOMS: atom_id res chain seq x y z
N THR A 1 32.09 -21.05 -8.28
CA THR A 1 31.97 -19.75 -7.58
C THR A 1 30.76 -19.76 -6.68
N LEU A 2 30.87 -19.24 -5.45
CA LEU A 2 29.72 -18.93 -4.59
C LEU A 2 29.70 -17.40 -4.36
N ILE A 3 28.50 -16.80 -4.33
CA ILE A 3 28.32 -15.37 -4.11
C ILE A 3 27.27 -15.14 -3.03
N SER A 4 27.55 -14.22 -2.10
CA SER A 4 26.65 -13.87 -1.00
C SER A 4 26.61 -12.35 -0.78
N PRO A 5 25.43 -11.72 -0.59
CA PRO A 5 24.10 -12.31 -0.72
C PRO A 5 23.79 -12.68 -2.19
N SER A 6 22.77 -13.53 -2.38
CA SER A 6 22.31 -13.93 -3.72
C SER A 6 21.46 -12.86 -4.42
N GLU A 7 21.07 -11.81 -3.71
CA GLU A 7 20.29 -10.68 -4.22
C GLU A 7 20.54 -9.42 -3.38
N LEU A 8 20.24 -8.25 -3.94
CA LEU A 8 20.36 -6.95 -3.26
C LEU A 8 19.03 -6.19 -3.29
N ALA A 9 18.38 -6.09 -2.13
CA ALA A 9 17.22 -5.22 -1.94
C ALA A 9 17.70 -3.79 -1.67
N LEU A 10 17.56 -2.90 -2.66
CA LEU A 10 18.04 -1.52 -2.55
C LEU A 10 17.10 -0.60 -1.77
N ASN A 11 15.90 -1.09 -1.45
CA ASN A 11 14.84 -0.30 -0.83
C ASN A 11 14.40 0.89 -1.72
N ASP A 12 13.74 1.89 -1.15
CA ASP A 12 13.47 3.15 -1.85
C ASP A 12 14.64 4.14 -1.74
N THR A 13 14.71 5.14 -2.62
CA THR A 13 15.83 6.10 -2.66
C THR A 13 15.99 6.98 -1.42
N VAL A 14 14.98 7.08 -0.53
CA VAL A 14 15.12 7.78 0.75
C VAL A 14 15.76 6.88 1.81
N ARG A 15 15.56 5.57 1.70
CA ARG A 15 16.06 4.54 2.64
C ARG A 15 17.15 3.66 2.04
N GLN A 16 17.69 4.04 0.89
CA GLN A 16 18.77 3.33 0.22
C GLN A 16 20.04 3.44 1.06
N ALA A 17 20.76 2.32 1.19
CA ALA A 17 22.06 2.33 1.85
C ALA A 17 23.11 3.02 0.96
N THR A 18 24.12 3.64 1.58
CA THR A 18 25.21 4.31 0.85
C THR A 18 26.05 3.33 0.03
N SER A 19 26.14 2.07 0.48
CA SER A 19 26.86 1.01 -0.21
C SER A 19 26.33 -0.36 0.18
N TYR A 20 26.51 -1.32 -0.72
CA TYR A 20 26.21 -2.73 -0.54
C TYR A 20 27.49 -3.54 -0.75
N THR A 21 27.55 -4.74 -0.20
CA THR A 21 28.69 -5.63 -0.36
C THR A 21 28.24 -6.99 -0.84
N ILE A 22 28.95 -7.54 -1.82
CA ILE A 22 28.89 -8.96 -2.17
C ILE A 22 30.23 -9.60 -1.86
N GLU A 23 30.21 -10.81 -1.32
CA GLU A 23 31.36 -11.67 -1.13
C GLU A 23 31.39 -12.69 -2.26
N ILE A 24 32.55 -12.85 -2.89
CA ILE A 24 32.83 -13.89 -3.88
C ILE A 24 33.74 -14.92 -3.22
N PHE A 25 33.32 -16.18 -3.22
CA PHE A 25 34.10 -17.29 -2.67
C PHE A 25 34.51 -18.26 -3.78
N ASN A 26 35.82 -18.53 -3.85
CA ASN A 26 36.40 -19.46 -4.82
C ASN A 26 36.31 -20.91 -4.31
N ILE A 27 35.24 -21.61 -4.70
CA ILE A 27 35.05 -23.06 -4.44
C ILE A 27 35.88 -23.96 -5.37
N GLY A 28 36.64 -23.39 -6.32
CA GLY A 28 37.48 -24.12 -7.25
C GLY A 28 38.75 -24.65 -6.57
N ASN A 29 39.52 -25.45 -7.32
CA ASN A 29 40.82 -25.98 -6.92
C ASN A 29 42.01 -25.20 -7.50
N GLU A 30 41.75 -24.15 -8.28
CA GLU A 30 42.75 -23.28 -8.90
C GLU A 30 42.50 -21.81 -8.52
N THR A 31 43.58 -21.01 -8.53
CA THR A 31 43.47 -19.55 -8.40
C THR A 31 42.73 -18.99 -9.61
N ALA A 32 41.77 -18.10 -9.36
CA ALA A 32 40.94 -17.50 -10.41
C ALA A 32 40.88 -15.97 -10.27
N THR A 33 40.90 -15.28 -11.41
CA THR A 33 40.63 -13.86 -11.50
C THR A 33 39.17 -13.63 -11.84
N TYR A 34 38.45 -12.98 -10.95
CA TYR A 34 37.04 -12.66 -11.08
C TYR A 34 36.87 -11.24 -11.64
N ASN A 35 35.98 -11.08 -12.62
CA ASN A 35 35.59 -9.78 -13.16
C ASN A 35 34.13 -9.50 -12.81
N ILE A 36 33.88 -8.30 -12.30
CA ILE A 36 32.58 -7.85 -11.84
C ILE A 36 32.10 -6.72 -12.76
N SER A 37 30.89 -6.88 -13.27
CA SER A 37 30.27 -5.94 -14.20
C SER A 37 28.80 -5.74 -13.85
N HIS A 38 28.17 -4.77 -14.51
CA HIS A 38 26.78 -4.41 -14.29
C HIS A 38 25.96 -4.58 -15.58
N SER A 39 24.75 -5.10 -15.43
CA SER A 39 23.77 -5.26 -16.51
C SER A 39 22.43 -4.71 -16.05
N GLY A 40 22.07 -3.50 -16.49
CA GLY A 40 20.80 -2.87 -16.16
C GLY A 40 19.58 -3.57 -16.77
N ALA A 41 18.44 -3.49 -16.09
CA ALA A 41 17.14 -3.91 -16.61
C ALA A 41 16.20 -2.70 -16.76
N ALA A 42 15.21 -2.81 -17.64
CA ALA A 42 14.30 -1.70 -17.94
C ALA A 42 13.59 -1.18 -16.67
N LEU A 43 13.59 0.14 -16.49
CA LEU A 43 12.80 0.86 -15.50
C LEU A 43 11.31 0.56 -15.71
N ALA A 44 10.63 0.08 -14.67
CA ALA A 44 9.21 -0.26 -14.70
C ALA A 44 8.40 0.76 -13.89
N THR A 45 7.51 1.50 -14.55
CA THR A 45 6.62 2.48 -13.91
C THR A 45 5.20 1.93 -13.85
N GLY A 46 4.72 1.67 -12.62
CA GLY A 46 3.40 1.10 -12.39
C GLY A 46 2.28 2.13 -12.17
N LEU A 47 2.59 3.41 -12.02
CA LEU A 47 1.62 4.47 -11.76
C LEU A 47 1.54 5.48 -12.91
N GLN A 48 0.44 6.22 -12.95
CA GLN A 48 0.26 7.35 -13.86
C GLN A 48 -0.24 8.57 -13.08
N ALA A 49 0.23 9.75 -13.46
CA ALA A 49 -0.20 11.00 -12.83
C ALA A 49 -1.72 11.13 -12.82
N GLY A 50 -2.29 11.51 -11.67
CA GLY A 50 -3.73 11.66 -11.50
C GLY A 50 -4.49 10.37 -11.23
N ASN A 51 -3.86 9.19 -11.30
CA ASN A 51 -4.49 7.90 -11.03
C ASN A 51 -3.77 7.18 -9.89
N ASP A 52 -4.48 6.86 -8.81
CA ASP A 52 -3.89 6.17 -7.67
C ASP A 52 -3.80 4.66 -7.94
N VAL A 53 -4.55 4.13 -8.90
CA VAL A 53 -4.55 2.71 -9.24
C VAL A 53 -3.31 2.34 -10.08
N ILE A 54 -2.60 1.28 -9.68
CA ILE A 54 -1.51 0.68 -10.46
C ILE A 54 -2.00 0.25 -11.84
N LEU A 55 -1.23 0.52 -12.89
CA LEU A 55 -1.50 0.11 -14.26
C LEU A 55 -1.59 -1.42 -14.37
N ALA A 56 -2.46 -1.92 -15.26
CA ALA A 56 -2.55 -3.35 -15.53
C ALA A 56 -1.26 -3.91 -16.15
N GLN A 57 -0.52 -3.07 -16.87
CA GLN A 57 0.80 -3.35 -17.42
C GLN A 57 1.71 -2.17 -17.07
N PRO A 58 2.88 -2.40 -16.45
CA PRO A 58 3.85 -1.34 -16.24
C PRO A 58 4.31 -0.71 -17.55
N LEU A 59 4.63 0.58 -17.50
CA LEU A 59 5.35 1.24 -18.58
C LEU A 59 6.84 0.97 -18.42
N TYR A 60 7.46 0.43 -19.47
CA TYR A 60 8.89 0.15 -19.47
C TYR A 60 9.65 1.21 -20.26
N SER A 61 10.82 1.59 -19.76
CA SER A 61 11.78 2.43 -20.49
C SER A 61 13.19 1.86 -20.36
N ALA A 62 14.05 2.17 -21.33
CA ALA A 62 15.44 1.70 -21.35
C ALA A 62 16.34 2.54 -20.42
N ASP A 63 15.93 2.69 -19.16
CA ASP A 63 16.64 3.42 -18.10
C ASP A 63 16.89 2.49 -16.91
N TYR A 64 18.01 2.66 -16.22
CA TYR A 64 18.47 1.78 -15.14
C TYR A 64 19.53 2.47 -14.27
N ALA A 65 19.80 1.90 -13.09
CA ALA A 65 20.77 2.48 -12.16
C ALA A 65 22.20 2.46 -12.73
N THR A 66 23.00 3.46 -12.38
CA THR A 66 24.46 3.37 -12.50
C THR A 66 25.02 2.66 -11.26
N VAL A 67 26.12 1.93 -11.42
CA VAL A 67 26.77 1.21 -10.32
C VAL A 67 28.26 1.48 -10.32
N ASN A 68 28.76 2.04 -9.23
CA ASN A 68 30.19 2.03 -8.95
C ASN A 68 30.57 0.71 -8.27
N ILE A 69 31.59 0.04 -8.80
CA ILE A 69 32.02 -1.31 -8.38
C ILE A 69 33.48 -1.23 -7.96
N ASP A 70 33.77 -1.56 -6.70
CA ASP A 70 35.12 -1.47 -6.15
C ASP A 70 35.45 -2.67 -5.23
N PRO A 71 36.46 -3.50 -5.59
CA PRO A 71 37.16 -3.51 -6.88
C PRO A 71 36.30 -4.13 -7.99
N SER A 72 36.54 -3.75 -9.25
CA SER A 72 35.87 -4.40 -10.40
C SER A 72 36.51 -5.74 -10.80
N THR A 73 37.69 -6.05 -10.26
CA THR A 73 38.43 -7.28 -10.51
C THR A 73 39.14 -7.73 -9.23
N ILE A 74 39.13 -9.03 -8.95
CA ILE A 74 39.84 -9.61 -7.79
C ILE A 74 40.41 -10.98 -8.12
N GLU A 75 41.59 -11.30 -7.63
CA GLU A 75 42.19 -12.63 -7.73
C GLU A 75 42.02 -13.36 -6.40
N LEU A 76 41.55 -14.62 -6.46
CA LEU A 76 41.26 -15.43 -5.27
C LEU A 76 41.85 -16.83 -5.42
N GLN A 77 42.58 -17.27 -4.39
CA GLN A 77 43.06 -18.65 -4.26
C GLN A 77 41.91 -19.62 -3.97
N PRO A 78 42.14 -20.94 -4.13
CA PRO A 78 41.18 -21.96 -3.70
C PRO A 78 40.81 -21.79 -2.22
N GLY A 79 39.51 -21.67 -1.93
CA GLY A 79 39.01 -21.47 -0.57
C GLY A 79 39.18 -20.03 -0.04
N GLU A 80 39.52 -19.06 -0.89
CA GLU A 80 39.58 -17.64 -0.51
C GLU A 80 38.28 -16.90 -0.85
N SER A 81 37.96 -15.89 -0.02
CA SER A 81 36.85 -14.95 -0.22
C SER A 81 37.35 -13.55 -0.51
N GLY A 82 36.63 -12.81 -1.34
CA GLY A 82 36.87 -11.40 -1.61
C GLY A 82 35.60 -10.58 -1.56
N ASN A 83 35.65 -9.40 -0.94
CA ASN A 83 34.53 -8.48 -0.84
C ASN A 83 34.56 -7.43 -1.96
N ILE A 84 33.40 -7.20 -2.56
CA ILE A 84 33.17 -6.18 -3.57
C ILE A 84 32.15 -5.18 -3.04
N THR A 85 32.52 -3.91 -3.03
CA THR A 85 31.64 -2.81 -2.65
C THR A 85 30.90 -2.27 -3.87
N LEU A 86 29.61 -2.04 -3.72
CA LEU A 86 28.70 -1.58 -4.76
C LEU A 86 28.00 -0.32 -4.28
N GLN A 87 28.06 0.76 -5.06
CA GLN A 87 27.25 1.96 -4.83
C GLN A 87 26.33 2.17 -6.03
N PHE A 88 25.03 2.27 -5.77
CA PHE A 88 24.00 2.39 -6.79
C PHE A 88 23.46 3.81 -6.82
N GLU A 89 23.33 4.40 -8.00
CA GLU A 89 22.56 5.63 -8.18
C GLU A 89 21.31 5.32 -9.01
N ALA A 90 20.15 5.73 -8.50
CA ALA A 90 18.89 5.55 -9.20
C ALA A 90 18.84 6.38 -10.51
N PRO A 91 18.06 5.94 -11.51
CA PRO A 91 17.92 6.70 -12.75
C PRO A 91 17.42 8.13 -12.53
N SER A 92 18.15 9.12 -13.01
CA SER A 92 17.88 10.54 -12.73
C SER A 92 16.65 11.09 -13.45
N ASN A 93 16.22 10.46 -14.55
CA ASN A 93 15.04 10.87 -15.31
C ASN A 93 13.73 10.28 -14.76
N ALA A 94 13.82 9.37 -13.79
CA ALA A 94 12.65 8.71 -13.21
C ALA A 94 11.85 9.68 -12.33
N ASN A 95 10.52 9.71 -12.49
CA ASN A 95 9.65 10.56 -11.67
C ASN A 95 9.37 9.89 -10.31
N PRO A 96 9.87 10.42 -9.17
CA PRO A 96 9.70 9.80 -7.86
C PRO A 96 8.24 9.73 -7.39
N ALA A 97 7.36 10.60 -7.90
CA ALA A 97 5.93 10.58 -7.55
C ALA A 97 5.19 9.36 -8.12
N LEU A 98 5.78 8.67 -9.11
CA LEU A 98 5.21 7.47 -9.74
C LEU A 98 5.83 6.17 -9.22
N LEU A 99 6.76 6.27 -8.26
CA LEU A 99 7.42 5.14 -7.60
C LEU A 99 7.94 4.06 -8.57
N PRO A 100 8.69 4.43 -9.63
CA PRO A 100 9.16 3.45 -10.60
C PRO A 100 10.22 2.54 -9.99
N ILE A 101 10.22 1.28 -10.44
CA ILE A 101 11.14 0.25 -9.99
C ILE A 101 12.30 0.17 -10.97
N PHE A 102 13.52 0.39 -10.47
CA PHE A 102 14.75 0.16 -11.22
C PHE A 102 15.41 -1.14 -10.75
N SER A 103 16.00 -1.88 -11.66
CA SER A 103 16.58 -3.18 -11.38
C SER A 103 17.72 -3.53 -12.33
N GLY A 104 18.35 -4.67 -12.10
CA GLY A 104 19.42 -5.19 -12.94
C GLY A 104 20.15 -6.32 -12.26
N PHE A 105 21.36 -6.60 -12.74
CA PHE A 105 22.21 -7.66 -12.23
C PHE A 105 23.65 -7.16 -12.06
N ILE A 106 24.29 -7.58 -10.97
CA ILE A 106 25.74 -7.61 -10.87
C ILE A 106 26.20 -8.95 -11.44
N CYS A 107 27.01 -8.90 -12.49
CA CYS A 107 27.48 -10.07 -13.23
C CYS A 107 28.91 -10.37 -12.82
N VAL A 108 29.16 -11.61 -12.39
CA VAL A 108 30.49 -12.09 -12.01
C VAL A 108 30.91 -13.20 -12.95
N THR A 109 32.04 -12.99 -13.62
CA THR A 109 32.72 -13.98 -14.46
C THR A 109 34.10 -14.30 -13.88
N ASN A 110 34.72 -15.36 -14.38
CA ASN A 110 36.10 -15.70 -14.03
C ASN A 110 36.86 -16.21 -15.26
N ASN A 111 38.18 -16.31 -15.17
CA ASN A 111 39.05 -16.74 -16.27
C ASN A 111 39.17 -18.28 -16.44
N ILE A 112 38.56 -19.07 -15.56
CA ILE A 112 38.63 -20.55 -15.59
C ILE A 112 37.38 -21.16 -16.25
N SER A 113 36.21 -20.53 -16.09
CA SER A 113 34.94 -21.02 -16.65
C SER A 113 34.13 -19.94 -17.36
N GLU A 114 33.36 -20.34 -18.36
CA GLU A 114 32.44 -19.44 -19.10
C GLU A 114 31.15 -19.13 -18.33
N GLN A 115 30.99 -19.63 -17.10
CA GLN A 115 29.78 -19.42 -16.31
C GLN A 115 29.70 -17.98 -15.81
N ILE A 116 28.51 -17.39 -15.93
CA ILE A 116 28.20 -16.05 -15.44
C ILE A 116 27.24 -16.18 -14.26
N ALA A 117 27.74 -15.87 -13.06
CA ALA A 117 26.89 -15.72 -11.89
C ALA A 117 26.27 -14.31 -11.90
N ARG A 118 25.01 -14.21 -11.46
CA ARG A 118 24.24 -12.96 -11.48
C ARG A 118 23.59 -12.74 -10.13
N VAL A 119 23.83 -11.57 -9.54
CA VAL A 119 23.17 -11.10 -8.32
C VAL A 119 22.12 -10.06 -8.73
N PRO A 120 20.83 -10.40 -8.77
CA PRO A 120 19.78 -9.43 -9.05
C PRO A 120 19.74 -8.34 -7.98
N TYR A 121 19.39 -7.14 -8.39
CA TYR A 121 19.05 -6.05 -7.49
C TYR A 121 17.77 -5.34 -7.94
N ALA A 122 17.06 -4.73 -6.99
CA ALA A 122 15.93 -3.86 -7.29
C ALA A 122 15.77 -2.76 -6.23
N GLY A 123 15.32 -1.58 -6.67
CA GLY A 123 14.98 -0.46 -5.82
C GLY A 123 13.81 0.36 -6.38
N VAL A 124 13.24 1.23 -5.55
CA VAL A 124 12.13 2.12 -5.91
C VAL A 124 12.62 3.56 -5.92
N VAL A 125 12.38 4.30 -7.00
CA VAL A 125 12.66 5.74 -7.03
C VAL A 125 11.57 6.49 -6.25
N GLY A 126 11.97 7.36 -5.33
CA GLY A 126 11.06 8.15 -4.47
C GLY A 126 11.05 7.70 -3.01
N ASP A 127 10.00 8.10 -2.29
CA ASP A 127 9.76 7.72 -0.90
C ASP A 127 8.53 6.80 -0.83
N TYR A 128 8.76 5.50 -0.70
CA TYR A 128 7.69 4.51 -0.68
C TYR A 128 6.79 4.62 0.56
N LYS A 129 7.24 5.25 1.66
CA LYS A 129 6.38 5.56 2.82
C LYS A 129 5.26 6.54 2.46
N ASN A 130 5.48 7.41 1.47
CA ASN A 130 4.49 8.39 1.03
C ASN A 130 3.61 7.87 -0.13
N ALA A 131 3.72 6.59 -0.50
CA ALA A 131 2.82 5.98 -1.46
C ALA A 131 1.37 6.04 -0.94
N SER A 132 0.45 6.62 -1.72
CA SER A 132 -0.97 6.64 -1.37
C SER A 132 -1.53 5.22 -1.40
N ILE A 133 -1.97 4.73 -0.23
CA ILE A 133 -2.53 3.39 -0.07
C ILE A 133 -4.00 3.41 -0.46
N ILE A 134 -4.74 4.42 -0.01
CA ILE A 134 -6.18 4.55 -0.26
C ILE A 134 -6.40 5.19 -1.63
N VAL A 135 -7.21 4.54 -2.48
CA VAL A 135 -7.53 5.03 -3.83
C VAL A 135 -8.51 6.19 -3.73
N ARG A 136 -8.09 7.39 -4.09
CA ARG A 136 -8.94 8.60 -4.12
C ARG A 136 -9.26 9.03 -5.54
N ARG A 137 -8.37 8.74 -6.48
CA ARG A 137 -8.50 9.03 -7.90
C ARG A 137 -8.32 7.74 -8.69
N SER A 138 -9.30 7.43 -9.53
CA SER A 138 -9.29 6.23 -10.37
C SER A 138 -9.89 6.52 -11.74
N SER A 139 -9.20 6.11 -12.80
CA SER A 139 -9.72 6.19 -14.18
C SER A 139 -10.90 5.25 -14.44
N THR A 140 -11.12 4.25 -13.59
CA THR A 140 -12.27 3.33 -13.69
C THR A 140 -13.48 3.80 -12.89
N GLY A 141 -13.36 4.91 -12.15
CA GLY A 141 -14.43 5.44 -11.29
C GLY A 141 -14.60 4.69 -9.96
N ILE A 142 -13.84 3.62 -9.72
CA ILE A 142 -13.84 2.88 -8.45
C ILE A 142 -12.81 3.50 -7.51
N VAL A 143 -13.28 4.08 -6.40
CA VAL A 143 -12.46 4.80 -5.40
C VAL A 143 -12.93 4.42 -4.00
N ALA A 144 -12.07 4.60 -3.00
CA ALA A 144 -12.51 4.51 -1.62
C ALA A 144 -13.59 5.58 -1.35
N GLY A 145 -14.62 5.22 -0.59
CA GLY A 145 -15.70 6.14 -0.28
C GLY A 145 -16.95 5.45 0.23
N ILE A 146 -18.06 6.17 0.23
CA ILE A 146 -19.37 5.64 0.59
C ILE A 146 -20.36 5.95 -0.52
N ARG A 147 -21.22 4.98 -0.81
CA ARG A 147 -22.28 5.05 -1.80
C ARG A 147 -23.64 4.95 -1.12
N ASN A 148 -24.63 5.67 -1.64
CA ASN A 148 -26.00 5.59 -1.17
C ASN A 148 -26.69 4.28 -1.58
N SER A 149 -27.97 4.16 -1.23
CA SER A 149 -28.82 3.03 -1.57
C SER A 149 -28.93 2.77 -3.07
N ASN A 150 -28.90 3.84 -3.88
CA ASN A 150 -28.87 3.81 -5.36
C ASN A 150 -27.50 3.48 -5.96
N ASN A 151 -26.50 3.16 -5.12
CA ASN A 151 -25.15 2.79 -5.53
C ASN A 151 -24.34 3.92 -6.21
N THR A 152 -24.68 5.18 -5.91
CA THR A 152 -23.89 6.36 -6.34
C THR A 152 -23.05 6.85 -5.18
N TYR A 153 -21.82 7.29 -5.44
CA TYR A 153 -20.99 7.93 -4.41
C TYR A 153 -21.70 9.16 -3.86
N ILE A 154 -21.62 9.32 -2.54
CA ILE A 154 -22.32 10.42 -1.89
C ILE A 154 -21.71 11.78 -2.24
N SER A 155 -22.53 12.81 -2.15
CA SER A 155 -22.09 14.21 -2.20
C SER A 155 -22.26 14.88 -0.83
N ASN A 156 -21.65 16.06 -0.65
CA ASN A 156 -21.78 16.80 0.61
C ASN A 156 -23.26 17.06 0.94
N THR A 157 -23.63 16.84 2.19
CA THR A 157 -24.95 17.08 2.79
C THR A 157 -26.08 16.13 2.34
N GLU A 158 -25.75 14.99 1.73
CA GLU A 158 -26.72 13.95 1.37
C GLU A 158 -27.51 13.47 2.60
N GLN A 159 -28.81 13.21 2.43
CA GLN A 159 -29.71 12.80 3.51
C GLN A 159 -30.08 11.33 3.33
N GLU A 160 -29.80 10.53 4.35
CA GLU A 160 -29.93 9.08 4.29
C GLU A 160 -30.81 8.56 5.42
N ASN A 161 -31.92 7.95 5.01
CA ASN A 161 -32.78 7.18 5.89
C ASN A 161 -32.50 5.70 5.69
N LEU A 162 -31.66 5.15 6.57
CA LEU A 162 -31.19 3.77 6.44
C LEU A 162 -32.22 2.77 6.99
N THR A 163 -32.63 1.83 6.13
CA THR A 163 -33.57 0.75 6.43
C THR A 163 -33.03 -0.57 5.88
N LEU A 164 -33.67 -1.69 6.18
CA LEU A 164 -33.27 -2.99 5.60
C LEU A 164 -33.32 -3.01 4.06
N SER A 165 -34.11 -2.13 3.43
CA SER A 165 -34.18 -1.96 1.97
C SER A 165 -33.37 -0.76 1.44
N SER A 166 -32.86 0.10 2.32
CA SER A 166 -32.06 1.28 2.00
C SER A 166 -30.74 1.23 2.78
N VAL A 167 -29.74 0.59 2.17
CA VAL A 167 -28.39 0.40 2.74
C VAL A 167 -27.38 1.31 2.05
N MET A 168 -26.52 1.95 2.82
CA MET A 168 -25.31 2.55 2.26
C MET A 168 -24.25 1.48 2.04
N ARG A 169 -23.32 1.74 1.12
CA ARG A 169 -22.21 0.83 0.81
C ARG A 169 -20.90 1.55 0.98
N ILE A 170 -20.11 1.12 1.94
CA ILE A 170 -18.76 1.62 2.15
C ILE A 170 -17.82 0.82 1.26
N ASN A 171 -17.17 1.52 0.33
CA ASN A 171 -16.24 0.96 -0.64
C ASN A 171 -14.83 1.20 -0.13
N LEU A 172 -14.14 0.14 0.31
CA LEU A 172 -12.72 0.19 0.68
C LEU A 172 -11.89 -0.28 -0.52
N VAL A 173 -11.05 0.62 -1.01
CA VAL A 173 -10.19 0.39 -2.18
C VAL A 173 -8.78 0.84 -1.88
N THR A 174 -7.82 -0.07 -2.04
CA THR A 174 -6.41 0.18 -1.79
C THR A 174 -5.54 -0.17 -2.99
N THR A 175 -4.55 0.67 -3.28
CA THR A 175 -3.54 0.47 -4.33
C THR A 175 -2.44 -0.45 -3.86
N TRP A 176 -2.01 -0.25 -2.62
CA TRP A 176 -0.92 -0.99 -1.99
C TRP A 176 -1.49 -1.79 -0.81
N SER A 177 -0.77 -2.85 -0.43
CA SER A 177 -1.10 -3.55 0.80
C SER A 177 -0.80 -2.67 2.01
N SER A 178 -1.58 -2.85 3.08
CA SER A 178 -1.26 -2.25 4.37
C SER A 178 -1.40 -3.28 5.47
N ARG A 179 -0.48 -3.20 6.44
CA ARG A 179 -0.51 -4.07 7.61
C ARG A 179 -1.75 -3.82 8.45
N ILE A 180 -2.28 -2.59 8.47
CA ILE A 180 -3.41 -2.20 9.30
C ILE A 180 -4.27 -1.20 8.53
N VAL A 181 -5.56 -1.51 8.41
CA VAL A 181 -6.55 -0.60 7.85
C VAL A 181 -7.76 -0.51 8.78
N PHE A 182 -8.17 0.72 9.06
CA PHE A 182 -9.38 1.05 9.80
C PHE A 182 -10.40 1.71 8.87
N VAL A 183 -11.68 1.43 9.12
CA VAL A 183 -12.77 2.26 8.62
C VAL A 183 -13.66 2.67 9.79
N GLU A 184 -13.75 3.97 10.00
CA GLU A 184 -14.29 4.58 11.22
C GLU A 184 -15.41 5.54 10.84
N VAL A 185 -16.34 5.76 11.76
CA VAL A 185 -17.33 6.84 11.63
C VAL A 185 -16.92 7.97 12.55
N VAL A 186 -16.76 9.16 11.97
CA VAL A 186 -16.35 10.36 12.69
C VAL A 186 -17.42 11.45 12.55
N SER A 187 -17.39 12.42 13.46
CA SER A 187 -18.29 13.58 13.43
C SER A 187 -18.14 14.39 12.13
N GLY A 188 -19.26 14.85 11.56
CA GLY A 188 -19.28 15.74 10.40
C GLY A 188 -18.52 17.05 10.61
N ASP A 189 -18.54 17.55 11.85
CA ASP A 189 -17.92 18.80 12.30
C ASP A 189 -16.44 18.67 12.69
N SER A 190 -15.88 17.45 12.63
CA SER A 190 -14.47 17.25 12.96
C SER A 190 -13.58 17.89 11.87
N GLU A 191 -13.09 19.11 12.12
CA GLU A 191 -12.03 19.75 11.32
C GLU A 191 -10.67 19.04 11.49
N ASN A 192 -10.58 18.12 12.47
CA ASN A 192 -9.35 17.44 12.81
C ASN A 192 -9.22 16.13 12.00
N SER A 193 -8.36 16.15 10.98
CA SER A 193 -8.03 14.96 10.16
C SER A 193 -7.07 13.99 10.87
N SER A 194 -6.75 14.21 12.14
CA SER A 194 -5.92 13.30 12.93
C SER A 194 -6.68 12.01 13.27
N ARG A 195 -6.00 10.86 13.28
CA ARG A 195 -6.56 9.55 13.70
C ARG A 195 -7.25 9.58 15.08
N LEU A 196 -6.93 10.58 15.92
CA LEU A 196 -7.46 10.76 17.27
C LEU A 196 -8.71 11.66 17.35
N ALA A 197 -9.31 12.07 16.23
CA ALA A 197 -10.55 12.85 16.22
C ALA A 197 -11.71 12.08 16.90
N GLU A 198 -12.78 12.81 17.27
CA GLU A 198 -14.00 12.25 17.89
C GLU A 198 -14.57 11.09 17.06
N ASN A 199 -14.22 9.88 17.49
CA ASN A 199 -14.49 8.62 16.81
C ASN A 199 -15.73 7.98 17.46
N TYR A 200 -16.79 7.80 16.68
CA TYR A 200 -18.00 7.10 17.14
C TYR A 200 -17.81 5.58 17.22
N GLY A 201 -16.80 5.05 16.55
CA GLY A 201 -16.44 3.63 16.52
C GLY A 201 -16.09 3.14 15.12
N TYR A 202 -15.74 1.85 15.04
CA TYR A 202 -15.43 1.18 13.78
C TYR A 202 -16.72 0.84 13.02
N VAL A 203 -16.68 0.90 11.70
CA VAL A 203 -17.80 0.51 10.85
C VAL A 203 -18.15 -0.97 11.08
N TYR A 204 -19.44 -1.24 11.28
CA TYR A 204 -20.02 -2.58 11.35
C TYR A 204 -20.88 -2.86 10.12
N GLY A 205 -20.55 -3.91 9.36
CA GLY A 205 -21.34 -4.33 8.19
C GLY A 205 -22.19 -5.56 8.46
N GLU A 206 -23.33 -5.66 7.75
CA GLU A 206 -24.31 -6.76 7.90
C GLU A 206 -23.86 -8.11 7.31
N ASN A 207 -22.74 -8.13 6.57
CA ASN A 207 -22.11 -9.39 6.17
C ASN A 207 -21.33 -9.95 7.36
N LEU A 208 -21.49 -11.23 7.69
CA LEU A 208 -20.95 -11.89 8.91
C LEU A 208 -19.42 -11.81 9.11
N PHE A 209 -18.68 -11.24 8.15
CA PHE A 209 -17.22 -11.07 8.18
C PHE A 209 -16.74 -9.61 8.19
N THR A 210 -17.63 -8.61 8.16
CA THR A 210 -17.24 -7.20 8.03
C THR A 210 -17.22 -6.46 9.37
N ARG A 211 -16.06 -6.48 10.04
CA ARG A 211 -15.67 -5.49 11.06
C ARG A 211 -14.56 -4.65 10.45
N ALA A 212 -14.63 -3.32 10.53
CA ALA A 212 -13.66 -2.46 9.85
C ALA A 212 -12.35 -2.25 10.61
N PHE A 213 -11.67 -3.37 10.83
CA PHE A 213 -10.27 -3.46 11.21
C PHE A 213 -9.68 -4.64 10.44
N TYR A 214 -8.78 -4.37 9.49
CA TYR A 214 -8.09 -5.41 8.73
C TYR A 214 -6.61 -5.42 9.07
N VAL A 215 -6.12 -6.59 9.42
CA VAL A 215 -4.69 -6.86 9.53
C VAL A 215 -4.23 -7.51 8.23
N ASN A 216 -3.17 -6.98 7.65
CA ASN A 216 -2.59 -7.41 6.36
C ASN A 216 -3.61 -7.36 5.21
N LEU A 217 -4.22 -6.19 5.00
CA LEU A 217 -5.07 -5.96 3.84
C LEU A 217 -4.19 -5.94 2.58
N ILE A 218 -4.51 -6.82 1.63
CA ILE A 218 -3.89 -6.82 0.31
C ILE A 218 -4.51 -5.73 -0.57
N ARG A 219 -3.77 -5.30 -1.60
CA ARG A 219 -4.29 -4.37 -2.61
C ARG A 219 -5.56 -4.89 -3.30
N ASN A 220 -6.38 -3.98 -3.80
CA ASN A 220 -7.53 -4.28 -4.64
C ASN A 220 -7.16 -4.32 -6.14
N ALA A 221 -8.01 -4.96 -6.94
CA ALA A 221 -8.01 -4.81 -8.40
C ALA A 221 -9.10 -3.79 -8.77
N ALA A 222 -8.73 -2.69 -9.43
CA ALA A 222 -9.68 -1.70 -9.93
C ALA A 222 -10.08 -1.91 -11.40
N ALA A 223 -9.43 -2.87 -12.09
CA ALA A 223 -9.77 -3.31 -13.45
C ALA A 223 -9.68 -4.84 -13.56
N ALA A 224 -10.51 -5.46 -14.41
CA ALA A 224 -10.53 -6.92 -14.59
C ALA A 224 -9.17 -7.50 -15.03
N ALA A 225 -8.39 -6.73 -15.81
CA ALA A 225 -7.05 -7.10 -16.23
C ALA A 225 -6.04 -7.23 -15.08
N GLN A 226 -6.36 -6.72 -13.89
CA GLN A 226 -5.53 -6.81 -12.69
C GLN A 226 -5.87 -8.03 -11.80
N GLY A 227 -6.82 -8.87 -12.23
CA GLY A 227 -7.28 -10.06 -11.50
C GLY A 227 -8.67 -9.92 -10.87
N TYR A 228 -9.10 -10.97 -10.17
CA TYR A 228 -10.42 -11.07 -9.57
C TYR A 228 -10.41 -10.65 -8.09
N ARG A 229 -10.93 -9.44 -7.81
CA ARG A 229 -11.52 -8.94 -6.54
C ARG A 229 -11.63 -7.42 -6.60
N GLN A 230 -12.80 -6.96 -7.04
CA GLN A 230 -13.16 -5.56 -7.19
C GLN A 230 -13.63 -5.01 -5.84
N SER A 231 -12.79 -4.24 -5.15
CA SER A 231 -13.07 -3.54 -3.88
C SER A 231 -13.63 -4.38 -2.72
N TYR A 232 -13.54 -3.87 -1.48
CA TYR A 232 -14.26 -4.44 -0.34
C TYR A 232 -15.53 -3.62 -0.12
N ASP A 233 -16.67 -4.20 -0.46
CA ASP A 233 -17.99 -3.58 -0.30
C ASP A 233 -18.65 -3.99 1.00
N ILE A 234 -18.87 -3.01 1.86
CA ILE A 234 -19.47 -3.18 3.18
C ILE A 234 -20.86 -2.54 3.16
N ASN A 235 -21.90 -3.38 3.18
CA ASN A 235 -23.27 -2.91 3.41
C ASN A 235 -23.39 -2.35 4.83
N TRP A 236 -23.79 -1.10 4.96
CA TRP A 236 -23.78 -0.35 6.20
C TRP A 236 -25.17 0.22 6.51
N LEU A 237 -25.67 -0.08 7.71
CA LEU A 237 -26.98 0.33 8.23
C LEU A 237 -26.87 1.43 9.31
N GLY A 238 -25.83 2.26 9.24
CA GLY A 238 -25.61 3.32 10.23
C GLY A 238 -25.22 2.76 11.59
N ARG A 239 -24.48 1.64 11.62
CA ARG A 239 -24.06 0.98 12.85
C ARG A 239 -22.55 1.07 13.04
N VAL A 240 -22.13 1.29 14.28
CA VAL A 240 -20.73 1.30 14.68
C VAL A 240 -20.49 0.27 15.77
N SER A 241 -19.30 -0.33 15.76
CA SER A 241 -18.79 -1.17 16.84
C SER A 241 -17.77 -0.40 17.66
N VAL A 242 -18.01 -0.35 18.96
CA VAL A 242 -17.11 0.26 19.95
C VAL A 242 -16.47 -0.86 20.76
N VAL A 243 -15.15 -0.81 20.90
CA VAL A 243 -14.40 -1.72 21.78
C VAL A 243 -14.41 -1.13 23.18
N PHE A 244 -14.91 -1.91 24.14
CA PHE A 244 -14.77 -1.62 25.55
C PHE A 244 -13.70 -2.53 26.12
N THR A 245 -12.80 -1.95 26.90
CA THR A 245 -11.75 -2.69 27.60
C THR A 245 -11.82 -2.36 29.09
N ASN A 246 -11.64 -3.39 29.91
CA ASN A 246 -11.28 -3.23 31.32
C ASN A 246 -9.97 -3.98 31.58
N GLU A 247 -9.50 -4.01 32.83
CA GLU A 247 -8.22 -4.64 33.20
C GLU A 247 -8.15 -6.14 32.86
N THR A 248 -9.29 -6.81 32.68
CA THR A 248 -9.38 -8.28 32.57
C THR A 248 -10.00 -8.78 31.27
N SER A 249 -10.69 -7.93 30.50
CA SER A 249 -11.40 -8.33 29.30
C SER A 249 -11.62 -7.19 28.31
N SER A 250 -11.88 -7.56 27.07
CA SER A 250 -12.29 -6.65 26.00
C SER A 250 -13.53 -7.22 25.32
N TRP A 251 -14.54 -6.38 25.08
CA TRP A 251 -15.76 -6.76 24.37
C TRP A 251 -16.18 -5.68 23.39
N LEU A 252 -17.00 -6.08 22.41
CA LEU A 252 -17.51 -5.21 21.36
C LEU A 252 -18.99 -4.95 21.59
N VAL A 253 -19.40 -3.69 21.52
CA VAL A 253 -20.80 -3.28 21.50
C VAL A 253 -21.09 -2.64 20.16
N THR A 254 -22.10 -3.16 19.46
CA THR A 254 -22.59 -2.56 18.22
C THR A 254 -23.81 -1.70 18.52
N THR A 255 -23.78 -0.43 18.12
CA THR A 255 -24.88 0.51 18.29
C THR A 255 -25.29 1.13 16.96
N ARG A 256 -26.55 1.54 16.85
CA ARG A 256 -27.03 2.34 15.72
C ARG A 256 -26.77 3.80 16.03
N LEU A 257 -26.23 4.53 15.05
CA LEU A 257 -26.00 5.96 15.15
C LEU A 257 -27.35 6.70 15.16
N PRO A 258 -27.49 7.74 16.01
CA PRO A 258 -28.65 8.62 15.97
C PRO A 258 -28.66 9.47 14.68
N PRO A 259 -29.74 10.23 14.43
CA PRO A 259 -29.71 11.28 13.43
C PRO A 259 -28.57 12.28 13.70
N GLY A 260 -27.87 12.70 12.65
CA GLY A 260 -26.70 13.56 12.79
C GLY A 260 -25.84 13.64 11.54
N GLN A 261 -24.78 14.44 11.62
CA GLN A 261 -23.80 14.63 10.55
C GLN A 261 -22.58 13.75 10.77
N TYR A 262 -22.21 13.01 9.73
CA TYR A 262 -21.14 12.00 9.81
C TYR A 262 -20.25 12.02 8.57
N ARG A 263 -19.04 11.50 8.75
CA ARG A 263 -18.13 11.09 7.66
C ARG A 263 -17.65 9.67 7.92
N ILE A 264 -17.28 8.98 6.84
CA ILE A 264 -16.48 7.76 6.95
C ILE A 264 -15.01 8.15 6.81
N ARG A 265 -14.19 7.71 7.78
CA ARG A 265 -12.74 7.86 7.75
C ARG A 265 -12.10 6.53 7.42
N PHE A 266 -11.25 6.53 6.41
CA PHE A 266 -10.36 5.43 6.07
C PHE A 266 -8.96 5.78 6.58
N SER A 267 -8.35 4.89 7.34
CA SER A 267 -7.00 5.06 7.87
C SER A 267 -6.17 3.82 7.55
N ALA A 268 -5.10 3.95 6.77
CA ALA A 268 -4.21 2.84 6.44
C ALA A 268 -2.78 3.12 6.91
N LEU A 269 -2.14 2.19 7.61
CA LEU A 269 -0.75 2.37 8.03
C LEU A 269 0.16 2.42 6.80
N LYS A 270 0.93 3.51 6.66
CA LYS A 270 1.91 3.73 5.59
C LYS A 270 2.98 2.64 5.60
N HIS A 271 3.63 2.43 4.45
CA HIS A 271 4.82 1.59 4.40
C HIS A 271 5.90 2.16 5.34
N PHE A 272 6.61 1.30 6.08
CA PHE A 272 7.56 1.71 7.12
C PHE A 272 6.96 2.58 8.25
N GLY A 273 5.62 2.62 8.37
CA GLY A 273 4.94 3.37 9.41
C GLY A 273 4.98 2.67 10.76
N ASP A 274 5.03 3.47 11.82
CA ASP A 274 4.79 3.06 13.19
C ASP A 274 3.29 3.15 13.53
N ILE A 275 2.74 2.07 14.10
CA ILE A 275 1.32 2.01 14.50
C ILE A 275 1.00 3.01 15.60
N ASP A 276 1.98 3.36 16.43
CA ASP A 276 1.80 4.27 17.56
C ASP A 276 1.92 5.75 17.14
N ASN A 277 2.32 6.01 15.89
CA ASN A 277 2.40 7.35 15.32
C ASN A 277 1.20 7.65 14.41
N ALA A 278 0.41 8.66 14.76
CA ALA A 278 -0.77 9.05 13.96
C ALA A 278 -0.42 9.58 12.57
N ASP A 279 0.75 10.21 12.39
CA ASP A 279 1.19 10.77 11.10
C ASP A 279 1.63 9.70 10.10
N ASP A 280 1.83 8.48 10.60
CA ASP A 280 2.20 7.32 9.79
C ASP A 280 0.98 6.61 9.16
N PHE A 281 -0.20 7.25 9.20
CA PHE A 281 -1.40 6.79 8.52
C PHE A 281 -1.69 7.60 7.25
N ASP A 282 -2.02 6.90 6.17
CA ASP A 282 -2.70 7.46 5.00
C ASP A 282 -4.19 7.60 5.36
N ILE A 283 -4.69 8.83 5.47
CA ILE A 283 -6.04 9.13 5.95
C ILE A 283 -6.89 9.73 4.83
N TYR A 284 -8.12 9.24 4.69
CA TYR A 284 -9.11 9.77 3.75
C TYR A 284 -10.49 9.85 4.40
N ASP A 285 -11.07 11.06 4.40
CA ASP A 285 -12.43 11.30 4.87
C ASP A 285 -13.37 11.48 3.68
N THR A 286 -14.55 10.87 3.75
CA THR A 286 -15.62 11.08 2.76
C THR A 286 -16.25 12.47 2.89
N PRO A 287 -17.03 12.90 1.88
CA PRO A 287 -18.02 13.97 2.05
C PRO A 287 -18.90 13.75 3.29
N ILE A 288 -19.41 14.86 3.86
CA ILE A 288 -20.36 14.81 4.98
C ILE A 288 -21.70 14.30 4.48
N PHE A 289 -22.33 13.39 5.22
CA PHE A 289 -23.72 12.98 5.02
C PHE A 289 -24.52 13.08 6.33
N ASN A 290 -25.83 13.17 6.20
CA ASN A 290 -26.78 13.26 7.30
C ASN A 290 -27.54 11.95 7.43
N LEU A 291 -27.46 11.31 8.59
CA LEU A 291 -28.43 10.29 8.96
C LEU A 291 -29.69 10.99 9.46
N ILE A 292 -30.85 10.59 8.94
CA ILE A 292 -32.15 11.10 9.37
C ILE A 292 -32.99 9.96 9.94
N GLU A 293 -33.96 10.27 10.80
CA GLU A 293 -34.94 9.27 11.22
C GLU A 293 -35.82 8.87 10.03
N PRO A 294 -36.35 7.63 10.03
CA PRO A 294 -37.48 7.34 9.17
C PRO A 294 -38.60 8.32 9.51
N LEU A 295 -39.11 9.01 8.48
CA LEU A 295 -40.37 9.73 8.58
C LEU A 295 -41.39 8.74 9.15
N THR A 296 -41.70 8.87 10.44
CA THR A 296 -42.73 8.06 11.06
C THR A 296 -43.98 8.32 10.25
N THR A 297 -44.47 7.32 9.52
CA THR A 297 -45.79 7.39 8.91
C THR A 297 -46.76 7.61 10.06
N THR A 298 -47.21 8.86 10.23
CA THR A 298 -48.31 9.20 11.11
C THR A 298 -49.43 8.23 10.81
N SER A 299 -49.68 7.30 11.74
CA SER A 299 -50.84 6.44 11.67
C SER A 299 -52.04 7.37 11.78
N THR A 300 -52.72 7.60 10.66
CA THR A 300 -54.02 8.25 10.65
C THR A 300 -54.94 7.35 11.47
N VAL A 301 -55.21 7.75 12.72
CA VAL A 301 -56.33 7.19 13.47
C VAL A 301 -57.58 7.69 12.75
N VAL A 302 -58.14 6.81 11.92
CA VAL A 302 -59.50 6.99 11.43
C VAL A 302 -60.41 6.69 12.62
N THR A 303 -61.06 7.74 13.13
CA THR A 303 -62.15 7.70 14.10
C THR A 303 -63.34 6.94 13.58
#